data_AF-A0A8C7WLC3-F1
#
_entry.id   AF-A0A8C7WLC3-F1
#
_cell.length_a   1.000
_cell.length_b   1.000
_cell.length_c   1.000
_cell.angle_alpha   90.00
_cell.angle_beta   90.00
_cell.angle_gamma   90.00
#
_symmetry.space_group_name_H-M   'P 1'
#
loop_
_entity.id
_entity.type
_entity.pdbx_description
1 polymer ?
#
loop_
_entity_poly.entity_id
_entity_poly.type
_entity_poly.pdbx_seq_one_letter_code
_entity_poly.pdbx_strand_id
1 'polypeptide(L)'
;RNQHRDFEELLEVELTEKVNTRVCANLTLVLDNWKFAIMTQVKDLLLNDHSTVLPDYGRIPPLSDALGDLYKEFNALKERLGELTTKFEGVEAFVDDVRAGRSPSQRRKRRFKMNAFKS
;
A
#
# COMPACT_ATOMS: atom_id res chain seq x y z
N ARG A 1 -61.11 41.13 -34.85
CA ARG A 1 -60.84 39.71 -34.48
C ARG A 1 -59.67 39.74 -33.50
N ASN A 2 -59.87 39.39 -32.22
CA ASN A 2 -58.92 38.64 -31.36
C ASN A 2 -58.85 39.01 -29.86
N GLN A 3 -59.39 40.12 -29.37
CA GLN A 3 -59.13 40.48 -27.95
C GLN A 3 -59.67 39.48 -26.90
N HIS A 4 -60.79 38.78 -27.16
CA HIS A 4 -61.29 37.72 -26.28
C HIS A 4 -60.46 36.42 -26.36
N ARG A 5 -59.79 36.17 -27.49
CA ARG A 5 -58.91 35.01 -27.63
C ARG A 5 -57.58 35.24 -26.92
N ASP A 6 -57.06 36.46 -27.00
CA ASP A 6 -55.82 36.84 -26.35
C ASP A 6 -55.94 36.76 -24.80
N PHE A 7 -57.13 37.05 -24.24
CA PHE A 7 -57.38 36.90 -22.79
C PHE A 7 -57.48 35.45 -22.32
N GLU A 8 -58.12 34.56 -23.09
CA GLU A 8 -58.19 33.12 -22.80
C GLU A 8 -56.79 32.47 -22.91
N GLU A 9 -56.00 32.85 -23.91
CA GLU A 9 -54.63 32.35 -24.12
C GLU A 9 -53.69 32.78 -22.99
N LEU A 10 -53.81 34.01 -22.48
CA LEU A 10 -53.05 34.47 -21.31
C LEU A 10 -53.42 33.69 -20.03
N LEU A 11 -54.70 33.37 -19.85
CA LEU A 11 -55.16 32.60 -18.68
C LEU A 11 -54.65 31.15 -18.74
N GLU A 12 -54.61 30.56 -19.93
CA GLU A 12 -54.13 29.20 -20.17
C GLU A 12 -52.60 29.08 -20.00
N VAL A 13 -51.84 30.09 -20.43
CA VAL A 13 -50.40 30.20 -20.17
C VAL A 13 -50.12 30.36 -18.66
N GLU A 14 -50.84 31.22 -17.95
CA GLU A 14 -50.63 31.39 -16.50
C GLU A 14 -51.01 30.13 -15.70
N LEU A 15 -52.06 29.42 -16.12
CA LEU A 15 -52.46 28.15 -15.52
C LEU A 15 -51.44 27.04 -15.78
N THR A 16 -50.91 26.95 -17.01
CA THR A 16 -49.87 25.96 -17.34
C THR A 16 -48.56 26.24 -16.61
N GLU A 17 -48.16 27.50 -16.45
CA GLU A 17 -46.99 27.87 -15.63
C GLU A 17 -47.19 27.55 -14.14
N LYS A 18 -48.37 27.81 -13.58
CA LYS A 18 -48.72 27.45 -12.18
C LYS A 18 -48.76 25.94 -11.95
N VAL A 19 -49.25 25.17 -12.92
CA VAL A 19 -49.25 23.70 -12.85
C VAL A 19 -47.82 23.18 -12.98
N ASN A 20 -47.03 23.71 -13.92
CA ASN A 20 -45.65 23.28 -14.13
C ASN A 20 -44.75 23.60 -12.93
N THR A 21 -44.89 24.76 -12.30
CA THR A 21 -44.17 25.11 -11.06
C THR A 21 -44.55 24.20 -9.88
N ARG A 22 -45.83 23.84 -9.74
CA ARG A 22 -46.30 22.86 -8.73
C ARG A 22 -45.80 21.44 -9.02
N VAL A 23 -45.81 21.01 -10.28
CA VAL A 23 -45.28 19.71 -10.69
C VAL A 23 -43.77 19.64 -10.45
N CYS A 24 -43.03 20.70 -10.80
CA CYS A 24 -41.60 20.81 -10.48
C CYS A 24 -41.35 20.80 -8.97
N ALA A 25 -42.15 21.50 -8.16
CA ALA A 25 -42.03 21.46 -6.70
C ALA A 25 -42.28 20.05 -6.13
N ASN A 26 -43.27 19.33 -6.67
CA ASN A 26 -43.56 17.95 -6.28
C ASN A 26 -42.45 17.00 -6.73
N LEU A 27 -41.89 17.19 -7.92
CA LEU A 27 -40.77 16.40 -8.42
C LEU A 27 -39.51 16.62 -7.57
N THR A 28 -39.18 17.88 -7.25
CA THR A 28 -38.06 18.22 -6.36
C THR A 28 -38.21 17.52 -5.01
N LEU A 29 -39.41 17.53 -4.43
CA LEU A 29 -39.68 16.83 -3.16
C LEU A 29 -39.50 15.30 -3.28
N VAL A 30 -40.00 14.69 -4.34
CA VAL A 30 -39.83 13.25 -4.58
C VAL A 30 -38.35 12.89 -4.73
N LEU A 31 -37.60 13.70 -5.48
CA LEU A 31 -36.16 13.52 -5.68
C LEU A 31 -35.38 13.72 -4.37
N ASP A 32 -35.75 14.71 -3.56
CA ASP A 32 -35.13 14.93 -2.26
C ASP A 32 -35.41 13.79 -1.28
N ASN A 33 -36.64 13.26 -1.26
CA ASN A 33 -37.00 12.09 -0.47
C ASN A 33 -36.21 10.85 -0.91
N TRP A 34 -36.03 10.65 -2.22
CA TRP A 34 -35.23 9.54 -2.75
C TRP A 34 -33.75 9.70 -2.42
N LYS A 35 -33.20 10.90 -2.57
CA LYS A 35 -31.83 11.21 -2.17
C LYS A 35 -31.63 10.90 -0.69
N PHE A 36 -32.56 11.32 0.17
CA PHE A 36 -32.49 11.05 1.60
C PHE A 36 -32.57 9.55 1.91
N ALA A 37 -33.52 8.83 1.29
CA ALA A 37 -33.69 7.40 1.48
C ALA A 37 -32.43 6.62 1.09
N ILE A 38 -31.86 6.92 -0.08
CA ILE A 38 -30.62 6.29 -0.56
C ILE A 38 -29.45 6.61 0.36
N MET A 39 -29.25 7.90 0.70
CA MET A 39 -28.16 8.31 1.60
C MET A 39 -28.26 7.65 2.97
N THR A 40 -29.47 7.51 3.50
CA THR A 40 -29.71 6.86 4.79
C THR A 40 -29.39 5.38 4.71
N GLN A 41 -29.89 4.68 3.70
CA GLN A 41 -29.62 3.25 3.50
C GLN A 41 -28.13 2.97 3.27
N VAL A 42 -27.45 3.77 2.45
CA VAL A 42 -26.00 3.60 2.20
C VAL A 42 -25.19 3.85 3.48
N LYS A 43 -25.54 4.87 4.26
CA LYS A 43 -24.87 5.14 5.55
C LYS A 43 -25.07 3.99 6.53
N ASP A 44 -26.30 3.49 6.64
CA ASP A 44 -26.64 2.39 7.54
C ASP A 44 -25.84 1.12 7.17
N LEU A 45 -25.80 0.79 5.88
CA LEU A 45 -25.02 -0.33 5.35
C LEU A 45 -23.51 -0.18 5.65
N LEU A 46 -22.95 1.02 5.51
CA LEU A 46 -21.54 1.29 5.79
C LEU A 46 -21.20 1.34 7.28
N LEU A 47 -22.16 1.58 8.16
CA LEU A 47 -21.93 1.63 9.61
C LEU A 47 -22.15 0.27 10.27
N ASN A 48 -23.21 -0.43 9.86
CA ASN A 48 -23.66 -1.64 10.54
C ASN A 48 -23.25 -2.92 9.80
N ASP A 49 -23.20 -2.90 8.47
CA ASP A 49 -22.96 -4.08 7.62
C ASP A 49 -21.78 -3.87 6.65
N HIS A 50 -20.76 -3.10 7.07
CA HIS A 50 -19.66 -2.68 6.19
C HIS A 50 -18.93 -3.82 5.47
N SER A 51 -18.92 -5.03 6.07
CA SER A 51 -18.29 -6.23 5.53
C SER A 51 -18.94 -6.76 4.23
N THR A 52 -20.17 -6.35 3.91
CA THR A 52 -20.87 -6.79 2.69
C THR A 52 -20.52 -5.96 1.46
N VAL A 53 -19.95 -4.77 1.66
CA VAL A 53 -19.63 -3.81 0.59
C VAL A 53 -18.16 -3.45 0.53
N LEU A 54 -17.43 -3.61 1.64
CA LEU A 54 -16.00 -3.38 1.72
C LEU A 54 -15.29 -4.72 1.94
N PRO A 55 -14.13 -4.95 1.28
CA PRO A 55 -13.22 -6.03 1.65
C PRO A 55 -12.92 -6.04 3.15
N ASP A 56 -12.59 -7.22 3.70
CA ASP A 56 -12.18 -7.36 5.10
C ASP A 56 -10.79 -6.74 5.34
N TYR A 57 -10.76 -5.41 5.47
CA TYR A 57 -9.56 -4.63 5.76
C TYR A 57 -8.98 -4.96 7.15
N GLY A 58 -9.75 -5.62 8.03
CA GLY A 58 -9.27 -6.10 9.33
C GLY A 58 -8.17 -7.15 9.22
N ARG A 59 -8.04 -7.82 8.06
CA ARG A 59 -6.97 -8.80 7.79
C ARG A 59 -5.66 -8.19 7.31
N ILE A 60 -5.66 -6.91 6.95
CA ILE A 60 -4.46 -6.26 6.39
C ILE A 60 -3.37 -6.02 7.43
N PRO A 61 -3.66 -5.56 8.67
CA PRO A 61 -2.63 -5.39 9.69
C PRO A 61 -1.80 -6.66 9.97
N PRO A 62 -2.37 -7.85 10.24
CA PRO A 62 -1.56 -9.04 10.50
C PRO A 62 -0.74 -9.49 9.27
N LEU A 63 -1.24 -9.25 8.06
CA LEU A 63 -0.48 -9.50 6.82
C LEU A 63 0.71 -8.54 6.67
N SER A 64 0.50 -7.27 6.99
CA SER A 64 1.55 -6.24 7.00
C SER A 64 2.63 -6.55 8.04
N ASP A 65 2.23 -7.00 9.24
CA ASP A 65 3.16 -7.39 10.30
C ASP A 65 3.97 -8.62 9.88
N ALA A 66 3.32 -9.66 9.34
CA ALA A 66 4.00 -10.85 8.82
C ALA A 66 4.99 -10.51 7.69
N LEU A 67 4.65 -9.57 6.81
CA LEU A 67 5.55 -9.08 5.77
C LEU A 67 6.76 -8.33 6.37
N GLY A 68 6.53 -7.52 7.40
CA GLY A 68 7.58 -6.83 8.14
C GLY A 68 8.55 -7.80 8.82
N ASP A 69 8.03 -8.87 9.43
CA ASP A 69 8.85 -9.91 10.05
C ASP A 69 9.66 -10.71 9.01
N LEU A 70 9.05 -11.06 7.87
CA LEU A 70 9.76 -11.71 6.76
C LEU A 70 10.92 -10.84 6.24
N TYR A 71 10.72 -9.52 6.18
CA TYR A 71 11.79 -8.59 5.77
C TYR A 71 12.97 -8.60 6.76
N LYS A 72 12.70 -8.70 8.06
CA LYS A 72 13.76 -8.83 9.08
C LYS A 72 14.54 -10.14 8.91
N GLU A 73 13.83 -11.26 8.73
CA GLU A 73 14.46 -12.57 8.50
C GLU A 73 15.33 -12.59 7.25
N PHE A 74 14.84 -11.98 6.17
CA PHE A 74 15.59 -11.85 4.93
C PHE A 74 16.89 -11.07 5.10
N ASN A 75 16.86 -9.96 5.84
CA ASN A 75 18.06 -9.18 6.11
C ASN A 75 19.04 -9.93 7.03
N ALA A 76 18.55 -10.64 8.05
CA ALA A 76 19.39 -11.51 8.86
C ALA A 76 20.05 -12.62 8.02
N LEU A 77 19.34 -13.18 7.03
CA LEU A 77 19.91 -14.14 6.09
C LEU A 77 21.00 -13.51 5.21
N LYS A 78 20.79 -12.28 4.72
CA LYS A 78 21.80 -11.54 3.96
C LYS A 78 23.07 -11.29 4.77
N GLU A 79 22.94 -10.91 6.04
CA GLU A 79 24.10 -10.73 6.94
C GLU A 79 24.87 -12.03 7.10
N ARG A 80 24.18 -13.14 7.37
CA ARG A 80 24.80 -14.47 7.48
C ARG A 80 25.48 -14.92 6.20
N LEU A 81 24.93 -14.59 5.03
CA LEU A 81 25.59 -14.84 3.75
C LEU A 81 26.86 -13.99 3.59
N GLY A 82 26.81 -12.71 3.95
CA GLY A 82 28.00 -11.85 3.95
C GLY A 82 29.11 -12.39 4.86
N GLU A 83 28.77 -12.84 6.06
CA GLU A 83 29.71 -13.50 6.97
C GLU A 83 30.28 -14.80 6.37
N LEU A 84 29.47 -15.58 5.66
CA LEU A 84 29.93 -16.81 5.05
C LEU A 84 30.89 -16.53 3.89
N THR A 85 30.60 -15.52 3.06
CA THR A 85 31.48 -15.09 1.97
C THR A 85 32.84 -14.65 2.48
N THR A 86 32.88 -13.82 3.53
CA THR A 86 34.16 -13.37 4.12
C THR A 86 34.97 -14.52 4.73
N LYS A 87 34.30 -15.52 5.33
CA LYS A 87 34.96 -16.76 5.77
C LYS A 87 35.55 -17.54 4.60
N PHE A 88 34.84 -17.61 3.47
CA PHE A 88 35.32 -18.30 2.27
C PHE A 88 36.57 -17.64 1.70
N GLU A 89 36.59 -16.31 1.60
CA GLU A 89 37.78 -15.54 1.21
C GLU A 89 38.99 -15.82 2.12
N GLY A 90 38.76 -15.90 3.44
CA GLY A 90 39.81 -16.26 4.40
C GLY A 90 40.36 -17.67 4.21
N VAL A 91 39.48 -18.64 3.87
CA VAL A 91 39.87 -20.02 3.55
C VAL A 91 40.65 -20.08 2.24
N GLU A 92 40.21 -19.39 1.19
CA GLU A 92 40.93 -19.29 -0.08
C GLU A 92 42.34 -18.71 0.12
N ALA A 93 42.46 -17.61 0.88
CA ALA A 93 43.75 -17.02 1.20
C ALA A 93 44.67 -17.98 1.98
N PHE A 94 44.11 -18.77 2.90
CA PHE A 94 44.87 -19.79 3.61
C PHE A 94 45.38 -20.90 2.67
N VAL A 95 44.52 -21.39 1.77
CA VAL A 95 44.89 -22.41 0.77
C VAL A 95 45.98 -21.89 -0.16
N ASP A 96 45.89 -20.64 -0.59
CA ASP A 96 46.92 -19.99 -1.41
C ASP A 96 48.26 -19.89 -0.69
N ASP A 97 48.28 -19.54 0.59
CA ASP A 97 49.52 -19.46 1.38
C ASP A 97 50.17 -20.84 1.60
N VAL A 98 49.35 -21.89 1.78
CA VAL A 98 49.82 -23.28 1.85
C VAL A 98 50.40 -23.71 0.50
N ARG A 99 49.72 -23.42 -0.61
CA ARG A 99 50.18 -23.73 -1.97
C ARG A 99 51.46 -22.98 -2.35
N ALA A 100 51.61 -21.74 -1.90
CA ALA A 100 52.82 -20.94 -2.06
C ALA A 100 54.01 -21.43 -1.20
N GLY A 101 53.85 -22.54 -0.46
CA GLY A 101 54.91 -23.13 0.36
C GLY A 101 55.26 -22.31 1.60
N ARG A 102 54.42 -21.34 2.00
CA ARG A 102 54.61 -20.52 3.20
C ARG A 102 53.95 -21.20 4.39
N SER A 103 54.53 -22.28 4.91
CA SER A 103 54.01 -22.87 6.15
C SER A 103 54.22 -21.90 7.34
N PRO A 104 53.31 -21.87 8.34
CA PRO A 104 53.49 -21.06 9.55
C PRO A 104 54.80 -21.36 10.30
N SER A 105 55.27 -22.60 10.20
CA SER A 105 56.56 -23.06 10.75
C SER A 105 57.77 -22.51 9.97
N GLN A 106 57.63 -22.22 8.68
CA GLN A 106 58.67 -21.57 7.86
C GLN A 106 58.83 -20.08 8.18
N ARG A 107 57.74 -19.37 8.52
CA ARG A 107 57.79 -17.97 9.01
C ARG A 107 58.51 -17.85 10.36
N ARG A 108 58.29 -18.79 11.30
CA ARG A 108 59.00 -18.83 12.59
C ARG A 108 60.49 -19.14 12.41
N LYS A 109 60.87 -20.07 11.52
CA LYS A 109 62.28 -20.37 11.22
C LYS A 109 63.00 -19.20 10.53
N ARG A 110 62.34 -18.45 9.64
CA ARG A 110 62.93 -17.25 9.00
C ARG A 110 63.14 -16.10 9.99
N ARG A 111 62.21 -15.89 10.94
CA ARG A 111 62.38 -14.88 12.01
C ARG A 111 63.53 -15.23 12.96
N PHE A 112 63.70 -16.50 13.34
CA PHE A 112 64.83 -16.92 14.18
C PHE A 112 66.19 -16.76 13.48
N LYS A 113 66.28 -17.09 12.18
CA LYS A 113 67.52 -16.92 11.41
C LYS A 113 67.93 -15.46 11.23
N MET A 114 66.98 -14.52 11.09
CA MET A 114 67.31 -13.10 10.95
C MET A 114 67.84 -12.47 12.25
N ASN A 115 67.46 -13.00 13.42
CA ASN A 115 67.94 -12.52 14.72
C ASN A 115 69.32 -13.12 15.08
N ALA A 116 69.59 -14.36 14.67
CA ALA A 116 70.88 -15.03 14.90
C ALA A 116 72.02 -14.48 14.01
N PHE A 117 71.69 -13.83 12.89
CA PHE A 117 72.70 -13.24 11.98
C PHE A 117 73.12 -11.82 12.39
N LYS A 118 72.50 -11.25 13.44
CA LYS A 118 72.79 -9.91 13.96
C LYS A 118 73.51 -9.90 15.32
N SER A 119 73.91 -11.06 15.81
CA SER A 119 74.76 -11.23 17.00
C SER A 119 76.10 -11.81 16.60
#